data_AF-A0A371YJX0-F1
#
_entry.id   AF-A0A371YJX0-F1
#
_cell.length_a   1.000
_cell.length_b   1.000
_cell.length_c   1.000
_cell.angle_alpha   90.00
_cell.angle_beta   90.00
_cell.angle_gamma   90.00
#
_symmetry.space_group_name_H-M   'P 1'
#
loop_
_entity.id
_entity.type
_entity.pdbx_description
1 polymer ?
#
loop_
_entity_poly.entity_id
_entity_poly.type
_entity_poly.pdbx_seq_one_letter_code
_entity_poly.pdbx_strand_id
1 'polypeptide(L)'
;MNENIIPYVPIADRVQAKTEKSRLLCQQLFTLIDQCVSAQFAFNHDTEKGYLSICPDQINDLLLELSKSEQLKTKLDINILKQSLDDLIYPTFKGEHTVTSHIWNKTEVTVWQFQLNQIATGVDMPNLDKDVELNLDMALSSIRLWRNSLETSNENKQVVYNSNDLVYKLLDLENKLLKVQEHIED
;
A
#
# COMPACT_ATOMS: atom_id res chain seq x y z
N MET A 1 1.75 -17.88 19.99
CA MET A 1 2.21 -16.79 19.13
C MET A 1 0.96 -16.03 18.71
N ASN A 2 0.92 -14.70 18.88
CA ASN A 2 -0.26 -13.90 18.53
C ASN A 2 -0.38 -13.82 17.00
N GLU A 3 -1.35 -14.54 16.44
CA GLU A 3 -1.60 -14.62 14.98
C GLU A 3 -2.32 -13.36 14.42
N ASN A 4 -2.56 -12.34 15.25
CA ASN A 4 -3.27 -11.11 14.88
C ASN A 4 -2.36 -9.90 14.62
N ILE A 5 -1.07 -10.12 14.35
CA ILE A 5 -0.19 -9.00 13.97
C ILE A 5 -0.46 -8.68 12.50
N ILE A 6 -1.41 -7.77 12.25
CA ILE A 6 -1.46 -7.04 10.98
C ILE A 6 -0.03 -6.54 10.73
N PRO A 7 0.61 -6.85 9.58
CA PRO A 7 1.97 -6.40 9.32
C PRO A 7 1.98 -4.87 9.34
N TYR A 8 2.44 -4.31 10.45
CA TYR A 8 2.53 -2.88 10.63
C TYR A 8 3.71 -2.39 9.81
N VAL A 9 3.43 -1.51 8.86
CA VAL A 9 4.46 -0.83 8.09
C VAL A 9 4.68 0.54 8.76
N PRO A 10 5.90 0.87 9.23
CA PRO A 10 6.20 2.15 9.84
C PRO A 10 5.74 3.33 8.98
N ILE A 11 5.09 4.32 9.58
CA ILE A 11 4.44 5.42 8.88
C ILE A 11 5.34 6.65 8.81
N ALA A 12 6.19 6.90 9.81
CA ALA A 12 6.91 8.15 9.99
C ALA A 12 7.71 8.59 8.74
N ASP A 13 8.49 7.68 8.16
CA ASP A 13 9.34 7.98 7.00
C ASP A 13 8.55 8.22 5.71
N ARG A 14 7.28 7.83 5.70
CA ARG A 14 6.39 7.96 4.54
C ARG A 14 5.50 9.19 4.63
N VAL A 15 5.52 9.95 5.73
CA VAL A 15 4.68 11.12 5.94
C VAL A 15 4.93 12.17 4.87
N GLN A 16 3.84 12.64 4.26
CA GLN A 16 3.84 13.72 3.27
C GLN A 16 2.83 14.78 3.69
N ALA A 17 3.22 16.05 3.57
CA ALA A 17 2.36 17.18 3.86
C ALA A 17 2.60 18.30 2.86
N LYS A 18 1.64 19.23 2.74
CA LYS A 18 1.72 20.41 1.86
C LYS A 18 2.87 21.36 2.26
N THR A 19 3.20 21.41 3.56
CA THR A 19 4.25 22.28 4.09
C THR A 19 5.30 21.48 4.83
N GLU A 20 6.56 21.94 4.78
CA GLU A 20 7.67 21.26 5.48
C GLU A 20 7.49 21.27 7.00
N LYS A 21 6.95 22.35 7.56
CA LYS A 21 6.63 22.45 8.99
C LYS A 21 5.63 21.38 9.41
N SER A 22 4.51 21.27 8.69
CA SER A 22 3.48 20.26 8.99
C SER A 22 4.02 18.84 8.78
N ARG A 23 4.87 18.63 7.76
CA ARG A 23 5.56 17.34 7.56
C ARG A 23 6.39 16.94 8.77
N LEU A 24 7.25 17.83 9.28
CA LEU A 24 8.11 17.54 10.43
C LEU A 24 7.32 17.24 11.71
N LEU A 25 6.27 18.03 11.98
CA LEU A 25 5.41 17.83 13.16
C LEU A 25 4.64 16.52 13.09
N CYS A 26 4.05 16.21 11.93
CA CYS A 26 3.32 14.95 11.75
C CYS A 26 4.29 13.76 11.73
N GLN A 27 5.49 13.90 11.16
CA GLN A 27 6.51 12.87 11.21
C GLN A 27 6.87 12.52 12.65
N GLN A 28 7.01 13.50 13.55
CA GLN A 28 7.23 13.25 14.97
C GLN A 28 6.07 12.47 15.61
N LEU A 29 4.82 12.83 15.32
CA LEU A 29 3.66 12.07 15.77
C LEU A 29 3.74 10.60 15.30
N PHE A 30 3.98 10.38 14.01
CA PHE A 30 4.02 9.04 13.45
C PHE A 30 5.25 8.24 13.88
N THR A 31 6.37 8.88 14.23
CA THR A 31 7.50 8.20 14.89
C THR A 31 7.09 7.65 16.25
N LEU A 32 6.33 8.41 17.04
CA LEU A 32 5.81 7.94 18.33
C LEU A 32 4.88 6.75 18.13
N ILE A 33 3.97 6.84 17.16
CA ILE A 33 3.05 5.76 16.81
C ILE A 33 3.83 4.49 16.39
N ASP A 34 4.86 4.63 15.55
CA ASP A 34 5.71 3.52 15.11
C ASP A 34 6.41 2.82 16.30
N GLN A 35 6.87 3.59 17.29
CA GLN A 35 7.45 3.06 18.52
C GLN A 35 6.40 2.35 19.37
N CYS A 36 5.20 2.92 19.51
CA CYS A 36 4.11 2.31 20.27
C CYS A 36 3.70 0.95 19.67
N VAL A 37 3.64 0.82 18.34
CA VAL A 37 3.39 -0.48 17.70
C VAL A 37 4.51 -1.46 17.95
N SER A 38 5.77 -1.01 17.83
CA SER A 38 6.94 -1.85 18.07
C SER A 38 6.96 -2.40 19.50
N ALA A 39 6.46 -1.62 20.47
CA ALA A 39 6.27 -2.03 21.86
C ALA A 39 4.94 -2.77 22.14
N GLN A 40 4.14 -3.06 21.10
CA GLN A 40 2.86 -3.79 21.17
C GLN A 40 1.76 -3.09 22.00
N PHE A 41 1.79 -1.77 22.10
CA PHE A 41 0.69 -1.01 22.71
C PHE A 41 -0.54 -1.00 21.80
N ALA A 42 -1.72 -1.15 22.39
CA ALA A 42 -2.99 -0.98 21.69
C ALA A 42 -3.41 0.50 21.72
N PHE A 43 -3.47 1.13 20.55
CA PHE A 43 -3.86 2.54 20.41
C PHE A 43 -4.79 2.82 19.21
N ASN A 44 -5.00 1.84 18.31
CA ASN A 44 -5.98 1.99 17.23
C ASN A 44 -7.38 1.67 17.76
N HIS A 45 -8.23 2.68 17.89
CA HIS A 45 -9.60 2.54 18.39
C HIS A 45 -10.55 1.91 17.37
N ASP A 46 -10.12 1.81 16.12
CA ASP A 46 -10.93 1.33 15.00
C ASP A 46 -10.44 -0.06 14.54
N THR A 47 -11.40 -0.86 14.08
CA THR A 47 -11.18 -2.22 13.57
C THR A 47 -11.33 -2.29 12.04
N GLU A 48 -11.77 -1.19 11.41
CA GLU A 48 -11.88 -1.10 9.96
C GLU A 48 -10.50 -1.14 9.29
N LYS A 49 -10.40 -1.91 8.21
CA LYS A 49 -9.15 -2.10 7.47
C LYS A 49 -8.71 -0.78 6.83
N GLY A 50 -7.43 -0.46 6.96
CA GLY A 50 -6.83 0.71 6.30
C GLY A 50 -7.11 2.04 6.99
N TYR A 51 -7.76 2.04 8.15
CA TYR A 51 -7.91 3.22 8.98
C TYR A 51 -7.08 3.10 10.25
N LEU A 52 -6.53 4.24 10.64
CA LEU A 52 -5.87 4.43 11.91
C LEU A 52 -6.62 5.51 12.67
N SER A 53 -7.20 5.14 13.80
CA SER A 53 -8.04 6.01 14.62
C SER A 53 -7.42 6.16 16.00
N ILE A 54 -6.88 7.35 16.29
CA ILE A 54 -6.13 7.63 17.51
C ILE A 54 -6.86 8.65 18.34
N CYS A 55 -7.04 8.38 19.63
CA CYS A 55 -7.58 9.36 20.55
C CYS A 55 -6.53 10.45 20.86
N PRO A 56 -6.85 11.75 20.72
CA PRO A 56 -5.90 12.82 21.02
C PRO A 56 -5.42 12.80 22.47
N ASP A 57 -6.30 12.41 23.41
CA ASP A 57 -5.96 12.31 24.83
C ASP A 57 -4.91 11.21 25.08
N GLN A 58 -4.98 10.10 24.34
CA GLN A 58 -3.96 9.05 24.40
C GLN A 58 -2.60 9.51 23.92
N ILE A 59 -2.51 10.49 23.00
CA ILE A 59 -1.22 11.00 22.53
C ILE A 59 -0.42 11.57 23.71
N ASN A 60 -1.08 12.26 24.66
CA ASN A 60 -0.44 12.75 25.87
C ASN A 60 0.08 11.61 26.75
N ASP A 61 -0.74 10.57 26.94
CA ASP A 61 -0.37 9.41 27.76
C ASP A 61 0.80 8.64 27.13
N LEU A 62 0.78 8.44 25.80
CA LEU A 62 1.86 7.81 25.04
C LEU A 62 3.16 8.62 25.12
N LEU A 63 3.08 9.96 25.02
CA LEU A 63 4.23 10.85 25.22
C LEU A 63 4.81 10.70 26.64
N LEU A 64 3.95 10.60 27.66
CA LEU A 64 4.38 10.42 29.04
C LEU A 64 5.04 9.05 29.27
N GLU A 65 4.50 7.97 28.71
CA GLU A 65 5.09 6.63 28.84
C GLU A 65 6.45 6.53 28.13
N LEU A 66 6.57 7.09 26.92
CA LEU A 66 7.84 7.09 26.17
C LEU A 66 8.91 7.96 26.84
N SER A 67 8.52 9.06 27.49
CA SER A 67 9.45 9.90 28.26
C SER A 67 10.13 9.17 29.43
N LYS A 68 9.50 8.09 29.94
CA LYS A 68 10.07 7.23 30.99
C LYS A 68 11.08 6.21 30.45
N SER A 69 11.04 5.90 29.15
CA SER A 69 11.81 4.80 28.55
C SER A 69 13.16 5.21 27.96
N GLU A 70 13.31 6.41 27.38
CA GLU A 70 14.58 7.14 27.12
C GLU A 70 14.33 8.33 26.14
N GLN A 71 14.95 9.47 26.45
CA GLN A 71 15.36 10.60 25.57
C GLN A 71 14.39 11.29 24.58
N LEU A 72 13.07 11.16 24.67
CA LEU A 72 12.18 12.07 23.92
C LEU A 72 11.97 13.39 24.69
N LYS A 73 12.82 14.40 24.40
CA LYS A 73 12.65 15.81 24.84
C LYS A 73 11.66 16.59 23.97
N THR A 74 11.01 15.96 23.02
CA THR A 74 10.08 16.61 22.09
C THR A 74 8.72 16.77 22.76
N LYS A 75 8.51 17.93 23.37
CA LYS A 75 7.19 18.36 23.82
C LYS A 75 6.36 18.70 22.58
N LEU A 76 5.56 17.73 22.14
CA LEU A 76 4.65 17.93 21.02
C LEU A 76 3.45 18.74 21.51
N ASP A 77 3.23 19.92 20.96
CA ASP A 77 2.05 20.72 21.28
C ASP A 77 0.87 20.19 20.44
N ILE A 78 -0.09 19.54 21.10
CA ILE A 78 -1.28 18.95 20.47
C ILE A 78 -2.09 20.00 19.69
N ASN A 79 -2.14 21.26 20.16
CA ASN A 79 -2.90 22.30 19.47
C ASN A 79 -2.24 22.67 18.14
N ILE A 80 -0.91 22.75 18.12
CA ILE A 80 -0.15 23.00 16.90
C ILE A 80 -0.19 21.78 15.98
N LEU A 81 -0.10 20.58 16.55
CA LEU A 81 -0.22 19.34 15.80
C LEU A 81 -1.57 19.26 15.07
N LYS A 82 -2.68 19.53 15.76
CA LYS A 82 -4.04 19.49 15.19
C LYS A 82 -4.15 20.38 13.95
N GLN A 83 -3.58 21.59 13.98
CA GLN A 83 -3.56 22.50 12.84
C GLN A 83 -2.75 21.98 11.65
N SER A 84 -1.72 21.17 11.92
CA SER A 84 -0.88 20.58 10.88
C SER A 84 -1.47 19.30 10.27
N LEU A 85 -2.50 18.69 10.86
CA LEU A 85 -3.10 17.45 10.33
C LEU A 85 -3.84 17.69 9.00
N ASP A 86 -4.49 18.84 8.82
CA ASP A 86 -5.21 19.19 7.57
C ASP A 86 -4.26 19.40 6.36
N ASP A 87 -2.98 19.59 6.63
CA ASP A 87 -1.94 19.69 5.61
C ASP A 87 -1.43 18.32 5.15
N LEU A 88 -1.81 17.23 5.81
CA LEU A 88 -1.34 15.89 5.46
C LEU A 88 -1.85 15.46 4.09
N ILE A 89 -0.90 15.06 3.24
CA ILE A 89 -1.14 14.35 2.00
C ILE A 89 -1.18 12.84 2.32
N TYR A 90 -0.21 12.37 3.11
CA TYR A 90 -0.15 10.99 3.59
C TYR A 90 0.39 10.91 5.04
N PRO A 91 -0.23 10.10 5.93
CA PRO A 91 -1.55 9.49 5.75
C PRO A 91 -2.65 10.55 5.69
N THR A 92 -3.74 10.30 4.95
CA THR A 92 -4.76 11.33 4.70
C THR A 92 -5.63 11.51 5.94
N PHE A 93 -5.60 12.71 6.53
CA PHE A 93 -6.44 13.05 7.67
C PHE A 93 -7.92 13.17 7.24
N LYS A 94 -8.81 12.47 7.95
CA LYS A 94 -10.26 12.45 7.69
C LYS A 94 -11.07 13.25 8.70
N GLY A 95 -10.40 13.96 9.61
CA GLY A 95 -11.05 14.73 10.66
C GLY A 95 -11.26 13.94 11.95
N GLU A 96 -12.07 14.53 12.83
CA GLU A 96 -12.44 13.96 14.11
C GLU A 96 -13.73 13.14 13.96
N HIS A 97 -13.73 11.92 14.49
CA HIS A 97 -14.86 11.00 14.46
C HIS A 97 -15.14 10.48 15.86
N THR A 98 -16.39 10.11 16.13
CA THR A 98 -16.75 9.38 17.35
C THR A 98 -16.85 7.90 17.02
N VAL A 99 -16.00 7.09 17.66
CA VAL A 99 -15.98 5.64 17.47
C VAL A 99 -16.22 4.92 18.79
N THR A 100 -16.82 3.73 18.72
CA THR A 100 -16.92 2.84 19.89
C THR A 100 -15.58 2.14 20.08
N SER A 101 -14.82 2.55 21.09
CA SER A 101 -13.47 2.03 21.34
C SER A 101 -13.50 0.62 21.93
N HIS A 102 -12.88 -0.32 21.24
CA HIS A 102 -12.62 -1.65 21.80
C HIS A 102 -11.51 -1.66 22.85
N ILE A 103 -10.65 -0.64 22.86
CA ILE A 103 -9.56 -0.47 23.83
C ILE A 103 -10.13 0.04 25.17
N TRP A 104 -11.13 0.91 25.13
CA TRP A 104 -11.76 1.50 26.32
C TRP A 104 -13.16 0.94 26.57
N ASN A 105 -13.25 -0.37 26.84
CA ASN A 105 -14.47 -1.03 27.33
C ASN A 105 -15.76 -0.70 26.54
N LYS A 106 -15.67 -0.51 25.21
CA LYS A 106 -16.80 -0.15 24.33
C LYS A 106 -17.45 1.19 24.66
N THR A 107 -16.65 2.14 25.15
CA THR A 107 -17.09 3.52 25.32
C THR A 107 -16.96 4.31 24.02
N GLU A 108 -17.80 5.33 23.86
CA GLU A 108 -17.67 6.27 22.74
C GLU A 108 -16.52 7.23 22.99
N VAL A 109 -15.63 7.34 22.00
CA VAL A 109 -14.41 8.12 22.10
C VAL A 109 -14.25 8.96 20.85
N THR A 110 -13.86 10.23 21.04
CA THR A 110 -13.48 11.11 19.94
C THR A 110 -12.05 10.80 19.50
N VAL A 111 -11.87 10.50 18.22
CA VAL A 111 -10.61 10.08 17.62
C VAL A 111 -10.29 10.89 16.39
N TRP A 112 -9.00 11.03 16.11
CA TRP A 112 -8.48 11.47 14.82
C TRP A 112 -8.36 10.27 13.91
N GLN A 113 -9.11 10.30 12.80
CA GLN A 113 -9.07 9.22 11.82
C GLN A 113 -8.11 9.57 10.68
N PHE A 114 -7.21 8.65 10.39
CA PHE A 114 -6.25 8.72 9.29
C PHE A 114 -6.52 7.56 8.34
N GLN A 115 -6.69 7.87 7.06
CA GLN A 115 -6.73 6.86 6.01
C GLN A 115 -5.30 6.50 5.62
N LEU A 116 -4.94 5.23 5.80
CA LEU A 116 -3.69 4.67 5.34
C LEU A 116 -3.83 4.19 3.90
N ASN A 117 -2.70 4.08 3.19
CA ASN A 117 -2.69 3.41 1.90
C ASN A 117 -3.00 1.94 2.16
N GLN A 118 -4.19 1.51 1.78
CA GLN A 118 -4.42 0.09 1.59
C GLN A 118 -3.52 -0.32 0.41
N ILE A 119 -2.73 -1.38 0.58
CA ILE A 119 -2.38 -2.19 -0.59
C ILE A 119 -3.73 -2.65 -1.08
N ALA A 120 -4.23 -2.01 -2.13
CA ALA A 120 -5.47 -2.39 -2.74
C ALA A 120 -5.25 -3.79 -3.31
N THR A 121 -5.56 -4.80 -2.51
CA THR A 121 -5.76 -6.18 -2.95
C THR A 121 -7.03 -6.31 -3.81
N GLY A 122 -7.67 -5.18 -4.15
CA GLY A 122 -8.84 -5.09 -5.01
C GLY A 122 -8.91 -3.82 -5.87
N VAL A 123 -7.81 -3.07 -6.07
CA VAL A 123 -7.72 -2.34 -7.35
C VAL A 123 -7.45 -3.48 -8.31
N ASP A 124 -8.46 -3.84 -9.10
CA ASP A 124 -8.21 -4.56 -10.34
C ASP A 124 -7.04 -3.83 -11.00
N MET A 125 -5.84 -4.41 -10.92
CA MET A 125 -4.78 -4.06 -11.85
C MET A 125 -5.51 -4.09 -13.18
N PRO A 126 -5.59 -2.97 -13.94
CA PRO A 126 -6.36 -2.95 -15.18
C PRO A 126 -5.94 -4.21 -15.91
N ASN A 127 -6.89 -5.16 -16.04
CA ASN A 127 -6.56 -6.53 -16.38
C ASN A 127 -5.62 -6.42 -17.58
N LEU A 128 -4.33 -6.70 -17.42
CA LEU A 128 -3.35 -6.52 -18.49
C LEU A 128 -3.79 -7.35 -19.71
N ASP A 129 -4.54 -8.41 -19.43
CA ASP A 129 -5.31 -9.23 -20.34
C ASP A 129 -6.36 -8.51 -21.20
N LYS A 130 -6.88 -7.34 -20.82
CA LYS A 130 -7.86 -6.52 -21.58
C LYS A 130 -7.23 -5.32 -22.27
N ASP A 131 -5.95 -5.04 -22.03
CA ASP A 131 -5.23 -3.99 -22.74
C ASP A 131 -4.85 -4.52 -24.13
N VAL A 132 -5.63 -4.12 -25.14
CA VAL A 132 -5.53 -4.59 -26.52
C VAL A 132 -4.19 -4.21 -27.14
N GLU A 133 -3.69 -3.00 -26.86
CA GLU A 133 -2.39 -2.54 -27.34
C GLU A 133 -1.27 -3.40 -26.75
N LEU A 134 -1.34 -3.67 -25.45
CA LEU A 134 -0.37 -4.53 -24.78
C LEU A 134 -0.42 -5.99 -25.29
N ASN A 135 -1.61 -6.57 -25.47
CA ASN A 135 -1.75 -7.93 -25.98
C ASN A 135 -1.18 -8.05 -27.41
N LEU A 136 -1.43 -7.05 -28.25
CA LEU A 136 -0.88 -6.98 -29.60
C LEU A 136 0.66 -6.87 -29.57
N ASP A 137 1.21 -6.00 -28.73
CA ASP A 137 2.65 -5.83 -28.56
C ASP A 137 3.34 -7.11 -28.03
N MET A 138 2.70 -7.79 -27.08
CA MET A 138 3.16 -9.06 -26.54
C MET A 138 3.11 -10.18 -27.58
N ALA A 139 2.07 -10.24 -28.42
CA ALA A 139 1.96 -11.19 -29.51
C ALA A 139 3.03 -10.94 -30.59
N LEU A 140 3.20 -9.69 -31.03
CA LEU A 140 4.22 -9.30 -32.01
C LEU A 140 5.63 -9.60 -31.50
N SER A 141 5.92 -9.32 -30.23
CA SER A 141 7.22 -9.61 -29.61
C SER A 141 7.49 -11.12 -29.54
N SER A 142 6.47 -11.91 -29.21
CA SER A 142 6.57 -13.38 -29.17
C SER A 142 6.85 -13.96 -30.55
N ILE A 143 6.18 -13.46 -31.60
CA ILE A 143 6.43 -13.85 -32.99
C ILE A 143 7.86 -13.47 -33.42
N ARG A 144 8.34 -12.26 -33.09
CA ARG A 144 9.71 -11.83 -33.42
C ARG A 144 10.76 -12.72 -32.78
N LEU A 145 10.61 -13.04 -31.50
CA LEU A 145 11.52 -13.93 -30.78
C LEU A 145 11.52 -15.33 -31.39
N TRP A 146 10.33 -15.84 -31.73
CA TRP A 146 10.21 -17.15 -32.33
C TRP A 146 10.83 -17.21 -33.74
N ARG A 147 10.55 -16.22 -34.59
CA ARG A 147 11.17 -16.09 -35.92
C ARG A 147 12.70 -16.05 -35.80
N ASN A 148 13.25 -15.17 -34.96
CA ASN A 148 14.69 -15.06 -34.78
C ASN A 148 15.32 -16.38 -34.28
N SER A 149 14.63 -17.11 -33.39
CA SER A 149 15.08 -18.41 -32.92
C SER A 149 15.05 -19.49 -33.99
N LEU A 150 14.06 -19.48 -34.89
CA LEU A 150 14.00 -20.40 -36.01
C LEU A 150 15.05 -20.06 -37.07
N GLU A 151 15.26 -18.78 -37.36
CA GLU A 151 16.29 -18.30 -38.29
C GLU A 151 17.72 -18.63 -37.80
N THR A 152 17.97 -18.56 -36.49
CA THR A 152 19.27 -18.89 -35.87
C THR A 152 19.49 -20.39 -35.63
N SER A 153 18.43 -21.20 -35.64
CA SER A 153 18.50 -22.66 -35.47
C SER A 153 19.25 -23.39 -36.59
N ASN A 154 19.48 -22.74 -37.75
CA ASN A 154 20.33 -23.26 -38.82
C ASN A 154 21.83 -23.27 -38.46
N GLU A 155 22.28 -22.48 -37.48
CA GLU A 155 23.68 -22.41 -37.05
C GLU A 155 23.94 -23.08 -35.68
N ASN A 156 22.92 -23.23 -34.82
CA ASN A 156 23.06 -23.84 -33.49
C ASN A 156 21.92 -24.83 -33.17
N LYS A 157 22.22 -26.14 -33.31
CA LYS A 157 21.27 -27.26 -33.04
C LYS A 157 20.79 -27.38 -31.58
N GLN A 158 21.32 -26.61 -30.65
CA GLN A 158 20.92 -26.64 -29.23
C GLN A 158 19.71 -25.74 -28.91
N VAL A 159 19.30 -24.86 -29.83
CA VAL A 159 18.12 -24.00 -29.66
C VAL A 159 17.03 -24.44 -30.65
N VAL A 160 16.54 -25.66 -30.46
CA VAL A 160 15.36 -26.16 -31.19
C VAL A 160 14.24 -26.28 -30.17
N TYR A 161 13.22 -25.43 -30.27
CA TYR A 161 12.01 -25.57 -29.47
C TYR A 161 11.42 -26.96 -29.67
N ASN A 162 11.08 -27.66 -28.58
CA ASN A 162 10.40 -28.94 -28.67
C ASN A 162 8.99 -28.70 -29.24
N SER A 163 8.42 -29.68 -29.95
CA SER A 163 7.08 -29.58 -30.55
C SER A 163 6.02 -29.15 -29.54
N ASN A 164 6.16 -29.57 -28.27
CA ASN A 164 5.26 -29.14 -27.20
C ASN A 164 5.39 -27.65 -26.86
N ASP A 165 6.60 -27.09 -26.84
CA ASP A 165 6.82 -25.67 -26.56
C ASP A 165 6.24 -24.80 -27.67
N LEU A 166 6.29 -25.29 -28.91
CA LEU A 166 5.67 -24.65 -30.08
C LEU A 166 4.15 -24.61 -29.95
N VAL A 167 3.52 -25.72 -29.54
CA VAL A 167 2.07 -25.78 -29.33
C VAL A 167 1.62 -24.81 -28.24
N TYR A 168 2.34 -24.74 -27.11
CA TYR A 168 2.00 -23.79 -26.04
C TYR A 168 2.17 -22.33 -26.47
N LYS A 169 3.19 -22.03 -27.27
CA LYS A 169 3.39 -20.67 -27.81
C LYS A 169 2.32 -20.29 -28.83
N LEU A 170 1.87 -21.22 -29.66
CA LEU A 170 0.77 -21.01 -30.60
C LEU A 170 -0.55 -20.75 -29.87
N LEU A 171 -0.85 -21.54 -28.83
CA LEU A 171 -2.05 -21.36 -28.02
C LEU A 171 -2.06 -20.02 -27.28
N ASP A 172 -0.91 -19.58 -26.75
CA ASP A 172 -0.76 -18.27 -26.11
C ASP A 172 -0.98 -17.12 -27.10
N LEU A 173 -0.47 -17.25 -28.33
CA LEU A 173 -0.70 -16.27 -29.41
C LEU A 173 -2.16 -16.22 -29.85
N GLU A 174 -2.80 -17.38 -30.01
CA GLU A 174 -4.22 -17.49 -30.38
C GLU A 174 -5.11 -16.80 -29.34
N ASN A 175 -4.89 -17.07 -28.06
CA ASN A 175 -5.64 -16.44 -26.97
C ASN A 175 -5.47 -14.91 -26.94
N LYS A 176 -4.25 -14.40 -27.20
CA LYS A 176 -4.00 -12.95 -27.24
C LYS A 176 -4.65 -12.29 -28.45
N LEU A 177 -4.60 -12.92 -29.62
CA LEU A 177 -5.22 -12.40 -30.83
C LEU A 177 -6.74 -12.45 -30.78
N LEU A 178 -7.35 -13.46 -30.16
CA LEU A 178 -8.80 -13.53 -29.93
C LEU A 178 -9.30 -12.32 -29.10
N LYS A 179 -8.57 -11.94 -28.05
CA LYS A 179 -8.91 -10.75 -27.24
C LYS A 179 -8.79 -9.44 -28.03
N VAL A 180 -7.86 -9.36 -28.97
CA VAL A 180 -7.76 -8.23 -29.90
C VAL A 180 -8.93 -8.23 -30.89
N GLN A 181 -9.32 -9.41 -31.40
CA GLN A 181 -10.44 -9.56 -32.33
C GLN A 181 -11.78 -9.17 -31.68
N GLU A 182 -12.05 -9.66 -30.46
CA GLU A 182 -13.23 -9.29 -29.68
C GLU A 182 -13.39 -7.77 -29.53
N HIS A 183 -12.28 -7.03 -29.46
CA HIS A 183 -12.30 -5.56 -29.37
C HIS A 183 -12.51 -4.85 -30.71
N ILE A 184 -12.15 -5.47 -31.85
CA ILE A 184 -12.32 -4.87 -33.19
C ILE A 184 -13.75 -5.12 -33.72
N GLU A 185 -14.40 -6.19 -33.28
CA GLU A 185 -15.75 -6.59 -33.70
C GLU A 185 -16.88 -5.92 -32.90
N ASP A 186 -16.56 -5.25 -31.78
CA ASP A 186 -17.46 -4.36 -31.00
C ASP A 186 -17.47 -2.92 -31.56
#